data_AF-A0A349TID6-F1
#
_entry.id   AF-A0A349TID6-F1
#
_cell.length_a   1.000
_cell.length_b   1.000
_cell.length_c   1.000
_cell.angle_alpha   90.00
_cell.angle_beta   90.00
_cell.angle_gamma   90.00
#
_symmetry.space_group_name_H-M   'P 1'
#
loop_
_entity.id
_entity.type
_entity.pdbx_description
1 polymer ?
#
loop_
_entity_poly.entity_id
_entity_poly.type
_entity_poly.pdbx_seq_one_letter_code
_entity_poly.pdbx_strand_id
1 'polypeptide(L)'
;MPISLGAQETIEWTTLGNDFAHTRSTPANQITPENFADLEVAWEWNGASFEAQSGRSTPSYINGRLYTVAGARRHVVAIDPTSGATIWSYREPDTGRWEYSMRADYGKGIGYANIDGRDVIYTISPGFFLTALDAETGRPLEGFGEPVPIDGFPETGVVDLLKDLGHPYDPYEGIPLERGYITASSPPIVVNDTIVVGNSAEQGYHQSRIENVPGDILGYDA
;
A
#
# COMPACT_ATOMS: atom_id res chain seq x y z
N MET A 1 -8.56 -7.69 -21.76
CA MET A 1 -8.63 -6.35 -22.39
C MET A 1 -7.21 -5.95 -22.78
N PRO A 2 -6.93 -5.32 -23.94
CA PRO A 2 -5.58 -4.90 -24.25
C PRO A 2 -5.18 -3.76 -23.31
N ILE A 3 -3.98 -3.84 -22.73
CA ILE A 3 -3.39 -2.77 -21.93
C ILE A 3 -3.15 -1.60 -22.87
N SER A 4 -3.98 -0.56 -22.77
CA SER A 4 -3.69 0.71 -23.43
C SER A 4 -2.47 1.31 -22.74
N LEU A 5 -1.36 1.44 -23.47
CA LEU A 5 -0.19 2.25 -23.09
C LEU A 5 -0.50 3.77 -23.11
N GLY A 6 -1.76 4.17 -23.25
CA GLY A 6 -2.18 5.57 -23.27
C GLY A 6 -2.12 6.21 -21.89
N ALA A 7 -1.74 7.49 -21.86
CA ALA A 7 -1.91 8.34 -20.69
C ALA A 7 -3.38 8.27 -20.20
N GLN A 8 -3.57 8.25 -18.89
CA GLN A 8 -4.90 8.21 -18.29
C GLN A 8 -5.69 9.47 -18.73
N GLU A 9 -6.81 9.27 -19.46
CA GLU A 9 -7.66 10.37 -19.96
C GLU A 9 -8.51 11.02 -18.84
N THR A 10 -8.50 10.43 -17.65
CA THR A 10 -9.20 10.90 -16.47
C THR A 10 -8.26 11.71 -15.57
N ILE A 11 -8.82 12.55 -14.71
CA ILE A 11 -8.06 13.23 -13.64
C ILE A 11 -7.79 12.33 -12.42
N GLU A 12 -8.33 11.11 -12.39
CA GLU A 12 -8.05 10.13 -11.34
C GLU A 12 -6.59 9.72 -11.31
N TRP A 13 -6.13 9.35 -10.11
CA TRP A 13 -4.77 8.89 -9.82
C TRP A 13 -4.81 7.48 -9.24
N THR A 14 -4.85 6.49 -10.14
CA THR A 14 -5.18 5.09 -9.82
C THR A 14 -3.96 4.21 -9.54
N THR A 15 -2.76 4.67 -9.89
CA THR A 15 -1.49 3.97 -9.63
C THR A 15 -0.50 4.92 -8.95
N LEU A 16 0.59 4.40 -8.37
CA LEU A 16 1.61 5.23 -7.71
C LEU A 16 2.18 6.34 -8.63
N GLY A 17 2.28 6.06 -9.93
CA GLY A 17 2.84 6.96 -10.95
C GLY A 17 1.80 7.62 -11.85
N ASN A 18 0.52 7.62 -11.45
CA ASN A 18 -0.65 7.94 -12.25
C ASN A 18 -0.97 6.91 -13.34
N ASP A 19 -0.02 6.59 -14.22
CA ASP A 19 -0.18 5.57 -15.28
C ASP A 19 0.84 4.41 -15.15
N PHE A 20 0.63 3.35 -15.94
CA PHE A 20 1.54 2.19 -15.95
C PHE A 20 2.94 2.50 -16.51
N ALA A 21 3.09 3.61 -17.25
CA ALA A 21 4.40 4.13 -17.67
C ALA A 21 5.08 4.97 -16.57
N HIS A 22 4.38 5.20 -15.47
CA HIS A 22 4.81 5.92 -14.29
C HIS A 22 5.20 7.39 -14.57
N THR A 23 4.49 8.04 -15.51
CA THR A 23 4.82 9.39 -16.02
C THR A 23 4.64 10.50 -14.99
N ARG A 24 3.78 10.29 -13.98
CA ARG A 24 3.37 11.29 -12.98
C ARG A 24 2.77 12.56 -13.61
N SER A 25 2.04 12.41 -14.71
CA SER A 25 1.37 13.50 -15.44
C SER A 25 -0.15 13.38 -15.35
N THR A 26 -0.87 14.49 -15.38
CA THR A 26 -2.35 14.55 -15.40
C THR A 26 -2.84 15.39 -16.59
N PRO A 27 -3.99 15.05 -17.21
CA PRO A 27 -4.61 15.91 -18.21
C PRO A 27 -5.28 17.17 -17.62
N ALA A 28 -5.35 17.29 -16.28
CA ALA A 28 -5.94 18.45 -15.62
C ALA A 28 -5.19 19.76 -15.97
N ASN A 29 -5.93 20.79 -16.34
CA ASN A 29 -5.37 22.07 -16.82
C ASN A 29 -6.06 23.30 -16.21
N GLN A 30 -6.81 23.12 -15.11
CA GLN A 30 -7.46 24.24 -14.42
C GLN A 30 -6.44 25.19 -13.78
N ILE A 31 -5.33 24.64 -13.27
CA ILE A 31 -4.20 25.41 -12.73
C ILE A 31 -3.16 25.56 -13.84
N THR A 32 -2.82 26.80 -14.17
CA THR A 32 -1.91 27.17 -15.24
C THR A 32 -0.87 28.18 -14.73
N PRO A 33 0.21 28.46 -15.48
CA PRO A 33 1.17 29.49 -15.09
C PRO A 33 0.54 30.87 -14.85
N GLU A 34 -0.59 31.17 -15.50
CA GLU A 34 -1.29 32.45 -15.39
C GLU A 34 -2.06 32.64 -14.08
N ASN A 35 -2.51 31.56 -13.44
CA ASN A 35 -3.31 31.61 -12.20
C ASN A 35 -2.66 30.90 -10.99
N PHE A 36 -1.47 30.32 -11.16
CA PHE A 36 -0.77 29.61 -10.09
C PHE A 36 -0.55 30.47 -8.84
N ALA A 37 -0.37 31.78 -9.01
CA ALA A 37 -0.18 32.72 -7.91
C ALA A 37 -1.44 32.91 -7.04
N ASP A 38 -2.61 32.48 -7.50
CA ASP A 38 -3.90 32.62 -6.81
C ASP A 38 -4.24 31.40 -5.95
N LEU A 39 -3.36 30.38 -5.88
CA LEU A 39 -3.61 29.18 -5.10
C LEU A 39 -3.64 29.46 -3.61
N GLU A 40 -4.65 28.88 -2.95
CA GLU A 40 -4.80 28.88 -1.50
C GLU A 40 -4.90 27.43 -0.98
N VAL A 41 -4.59 27.26 0.30
CA VAL A 41 -4.77 25.98 0.97
C VAL A 41 -6.27 25.74 1.16
N ALA A 42 -6.82 24.74 0.48
CA ALA A 42 -8.22 24.37 0.62
C ALA A 42 -8.51 23.69 1.99
N TRP A 43 -7.62 22.80 2.42
CA TRP A 43 -7.65 22.13 3.72
C TRP A 43 -6.29 21.48 4.02
N GLU A 44 -6.09 21.13 5.29
CA GLU A 44 -4.94 20.34 5.75
C GLU A 44 -5.44 19.10 6.49
N TRP A 45 -4.92 17.93 6.15
CA TRP A 45 -5.20 16.69 6.87
C TRP A 45 -4.10 16.42 7.89
N ASN A 46 -4.50 16.27 9.16
CA ASN A 46 -3.56 16.04 10.26
C ASN A 46 -3.41 14.54 10.54
N GLY A 47 -2.27 13.98 10.14
CA GLY A 47 -1.92 12.58 10.37
C GLY A 47 -1.37 12.23 11.75
N ALA A 48 -1.32 13.17 12.70
CA ALA A 48 -0.70 12.96 14.01
C ALA A 48 -1.38 11.84 14.82
N SER A 49 -2.69 11.64 14.66
CA SER A 49 -3.41 10.51 15.29
C SER A 49 -2.96 9.14 14.77
N PHE A 50 -2.24 9.10 13.65
CA PHE A 50 -1.64 7.91 13.06
C PHE A 50 -0.13 7.86 13.25
N GLU A 51 0.44 8.76 14.08
CA GLU A 51 1.88 8.89 14.30
C GLU A 51 2.68 9.07 12.99
N ALA A 52 2.08 9.72 11.99
CA ALA A 52 2.74 9.96 10.71
C ALA A 52 3.89 10.96 10.86
N GLN A 53 5.09 10.57 10.42
CA GLN A 53 6.28 11.44 10.51
C GLN A 53 6.93 11.72 9.15
N SER A 54 7.06 10.70 8.28
CA SER A 54 7.88 10.83 7.07
C SER A 54 7.19 11.44 5.85
N GLY A 55 5.85 11.36 5.76
CA GLY A 55 5.06 11.91 4.65
C GLY A 55 5.46 11.40 3.26
N ARG A 56 5.85 10.11 3.13
CA ARG A 56 6.40 9.55 1.87
C ARG A 56 5.36 9.03 0.87
N SER A 57 4.11 8.95 1.29
CA SER A 57 3.02 8.41 0.47
C SER A 57 2.66 9.37 -0.68
N THR A 58 2.38 8.83 -1.86
CA THR A 58 1.65 9.54 -2.91
C THR A 58 0.17 9.15 -2.79
N PRO A 59 -0.74 10.08 -2.41
CA PRO A 59 -2.16 9.78 -2.36
C PRO A 59 -2.74 9.42 -3.73
N SER A 60 -3.67 8.47 -3.73
CA SER A 60 -4.44 8.07 -4.91
C SER A 60 -5.82 8.73 -4.87
N TYR A 61 -6.28 9.27 -6.00
CA TYR A 61 -7.63 9.81 -6.15
C TYR A 61 -8.44 8.87 -7.04
N ILE A 62 -9.42 8.18 -6.47
CA ILE A 62 -10.16 7.10 -7.13
C ILE A 62 -11.64 7.25 -6.80
N ASN A 63 -12.49 7.34 -7.82
CA ASN A 63 -13.94 7.39 -7.69
C ASN A 63 -14.43 8.37 -6.60
N GLY A 64 -13.86 9.58 -6.57
CA GLY A 64 -14.28 10.65 -5.66
C GLY A 64 -13.71 10.56 -4.24
N ARG A 65 -12.78 9.65 -3.96
CA ARG A 65 -12.12 9.50 -2.65
C ARG A 65 -10.61 9.59 -2.77
N LEU A 66 -9.95 10.16 -1.76
CA LEU A 66 -8.50 10.11 -1.63
C LEU A 66 -8.10 8.95 -0.73
N TYR A 67 -7.11 8.17 -1.15
CA TYR A 67 -6.54 7.07 -0.39
C TYR A 67 -5.06 7.28 -0.19
N THR A 68 -4.56 7.04 1.02
CA THR A 68 -3.14 7.15 1.34
C THR A 68 -2.75 6.18 2.44
N VAL A 69 -1.46 6.10 2.74
CA VAL A 69 -0.95 5.43 3.94
C VAL A 69 -0.29 6.41 4.92
N ALA A 70 -0.41 6.14 6.21
CA ALA A 70 0.09 6.99 7.28
C ALA A 70 0.74 6.20 8.42
N GLY A 71 1.82 6.75 8.98
CA GLY A 71 2.50 6.22 10.16
C GLY A 71 3.35 4.97 9.92
N ALA A 72 4.16 4.64 10.94
CA ALA A 72 5.00 3.45 10.93
C ALA A 72 4.19 2.14 10.90
N ARG A 73 2.98 2.14 11.45
CA ARG A 73 2.03 1.00 11.37
C ARG A 73 1.33 0.89 10.02
N ARG A 74 1.57 1.82 9.08
CA ARG A 74 1.00 1.85 7.73
C ARG A 74 -0.52 1.75 7.73
N HIS A 75 -1.16 2.67 8.44
CA HIS A 75 -2.60 2.84 8.35
C HIS A 75 -2.98 3.16 6.91
N VAL A 76 -3.91 2.41 6.32
CA VAL A 76 -4.59 2.83 5.08
C VAL A 76 -5.69 3.80 5.49
N VAL A 77 -5.78 4.95 4.82
CA VAL A 77 -6.72 6.01 5.17
C VAL A 77 -7.48 6.44 3.92
N ALA A 78 -8.81 6.47 4.01
CA ALA A 78 -9.66 7.13 3.03
C ALA A 78 -10.08 8.51 3.53
N ILE A 79 -10.03 9.51 2.65
CA ILE A 79 -10.24 10.93 2.95
C ILE A 79 -11.22 11.49 1.91
N ASP A 80 -12.16 12.32 2.37
CA ASP A 80 -13.00 13.14 1.51
C ASP A 80 -12.16 14.27 0.88
N PRO A 81 -11.98 14.31 -0.46
CA PRO A 81 -11.17 15.32 -1.14
C PRO A 81 -11.72 16.74 -1.01
N THR A 82 -13.01 16.91 -0.72
CA THR A 82 -13.65 18.23 -0.62
C THR A 82 -13.39 18.86 0.73
N SER A 83 -13.49 18.07 1.80
CA SER A 83 -13.44 18.57 3.18
C SER A 83 -12.13 18.25 3.90
N GLY A 84 -11.34 17.29 3.41
CA GLY A 84 -10.18 16.74 4.11
C GLY A 84 -10.55 15.81 5.28
N ALA A 85 -11.83 15.45 5.45
CA ALA A 85 -12.25 14.58 6.55
C ALA A 85 -11.86 13.12 6.31
N THR A 86 -11.34 12.44 7.34
CA THR A 86 -11.13 10.99 7.31
C THR A 86 -12.48 10.28 7.26
N ILE A 87 -12.68 9.44 6.24
CA ILE A 87 -13.88 8.62 6.05
C ILE A 87 -13.74 7.32 6.85
N TRP A 88 -12.64 6.60 6.61
CA TRP A 88 -12.30 5.38 7.32
C TRP A 88 -10.78 5.22 7.37
N SER A 89 -10.31 4.38 8.30
CA SER A 89 -8.92 3.94 8.34
C SER A 89 -8.83 2.47 8.70
N TYR A 90 -7.85 1.76 8.15
CA TYR A 90 -7.52 0.38 8.46
C TYR A 90 -6.07 0.28 8.93
N ARG A 91 -5.82 -0.59 9.91
CA ARG A 91 -4.48 -0.97 10.38
C ARG A 91 -4.51 -2.43 10.78
N GLU A 92 -3.47 -3.17 10.42
CA GLU A 92 -3.29 -4.53 10.87
C GLU A 92 -3.02 -4.62 12.39
N PRO A 93 -3.29 -5.78 13.02
CA PRO A 93 -2.91 -6.07 14.40
C PRO A 93 -1.40 -5.98 14.66
N ASP A 94 -1.03 -5.92 15.93
CA ASP A 94 0.38 -5.93 16.34
C ASP A 94 0.98 -7.33 16.16
N THR A 95 2.23 -7.36 15.67
CA THR A 95 3.03 -8.55 15.38
C THR A 95 4.49 -8.25 15.69
N GLY A 96 5.30 -9.24 16.08
CA GLY A 96 6.75 -9.03 16.22
C GLY A 96 7.36 -8.51 14.91
N ARG A 97 6.82 -8.95 13.77
CA ARG A 97 7.26 -8.58 12.41
C ARG A 97 7.29 -7.08 12.12
N TRP A 98 6.32 -6.30 12.60
CA TRP A 98 6.32 -4.86 12.33
C TRP A 98 7.32 -4.11 13.21
N GLU A 99 7.56 -4.58 14.43
CA GLU A 99 8.39 -3.88 15.43
C GLU A 99 9.84 -3.78 14.96
N TYR A 100 10.38 -4.85 14.38
CA TYR A 100 11.72 -4.85 13.81
C TYR A 100 11.76 -4.27 12.38
N SER A 101 10.64 -3.79 11.83
CA SER A 101 10.57 -3.41 10.43
C SER A 101 11.32 -2.11 10.12
N MET A 102 12.51 -2.22 9.52
CA MET A 102 13.35 -1.09 9.07
C MET A 102 12.71 -0.23 7.96
N ARG A 103 11.56 -0.65 7.43
CA ARG A 103 10.79 0.07 6.40
C ARG A 103 9.41 0.51 6.90
N ALA A 104 9.14 0.41 8.21
CA ALA A 104 7.85 0.74 8.81
C ALA A 104 7.32 2.11 8.35
N ASP A 105 8.12 3.17 8.56
CA ASP A 105 7.75 4.56 8.25
C ASP A 105 8.01 4.99 6.79
N TYR A 106 8.09 4.04 5.85
CA TYR A 106 8.38 4.33 4.42
C TYR A 106 7.26 3.89 3.46
N GLY A 107 6.02 3.82 3.92
CA GLY A 107 4.87 3.50 3.06
C GLY A 107 4.72 4.51 1.91
N LYS A 108 4.64 4.03 0.67
CA LYS A 108 4.61 4.88 -0.54
C LYS A 108 3.22 5.14 -1.13
N GLY A 109 2.19 4.45 -0.65
CA GLY A 109 0.82 4.59 -1.16
C GLY A 109 0.09 3.26 -1.10
N ILE A 110 -0.95 3.14 -1.93
CA ILE A 110 -1.79 1.94 -2.06
C ILE A 110 -1.68 1.35 -3.47
N GLY A 111 -2.04 0.08 -3.60
CA GLY A 111 -2.37 -0.55 -4.88
C GLY A 111 -3.89 -0.52 -5.08
N TYR A 112 -4.35 -0.55 -6.32
CA TYR A 112 -5.77 -0.49 -6.64
C TYR A 112 -6.12 -1.37 -7.83
N ALA A 113 -7.32 -1.95 -7.80
CA ALA A 113 -7.98 -2.53 -8.96
C ALA A 113 -9.50 -2.34 -8.86
N ASN A 114 -10.16 -2.34 -10.01
CA ASN A 114 -11.61 -2.51 -10.09
C ASN A 114 -11.90 -3.94 -10.58
N ILE A 115 -12.59 -4.73 -9.77
CA ILE A 115 -12.89 -6.14 -10.01
C ILE A 115 -14.41 -6.27 -10.07
N ASP A 116 -14.94 -6.57 -11.25
CA ASP A 116 -16.38 -6.70 -11.50
C ASP A 116 -17.22 -5.52 -10.96
N GLY A 117 -16.70 -4.29 -11.10
CA GLY A 117 -17.35 -3.07 -10.62
C GLY A 117 -17.13 -2.76 -9.14
N ARG A 118 -16.37 -3.58 -8.41
CA ARG A 118 -15.93 -3.32 -7.04
C ARG A 118 -14.54 -2.73 -7.01
N ASP A 119 -14.38 -1.60 -6.34
CA ASP A 119 -13.08 -0.98 -6.08
C ASP A 119 -12.39 -1.68 -4.90
N VAL A 120 -11.16 -2.13 -5.13
CA VAL A 120 -10.35 -2.83 -4.12
C VAL A 120 -9.03 -2.09 -3.91
N ILE A 121 -8.70 -1.84 -2.64
CA ILE A 121 -7.46 -1.23 -2.22
C ILE A 121 -6.54 -2.31 -1.64
N TYR A 122 -5.31 -2.35 -2.14
CA TYR A 122 -4.27 -3.26 -1.70
C TYR A 122 -3.18 -2.53 -0.94
N THR A 123 -2.70 -3.13 0.14
CA THR A 123 -1.53 -2.64 0.89
C THR A 123 -0.65 -3.81 1.30
N ILE A 124 0.66 -3.58 1.36
CA ILE A 124 1.59 -4.53 2.00
C ILE A 124 2.05 -3.88 3.29
N SER A 125 1.91 -4.56 4.42
CA SER A 125 2.24 -4.01 5.74
C SER A 125 3.72 -4.13 6.10
N PRO A 126 4.19 -3.41 7.15
CA PRO A 126 5.57 -3.53 7.62
C PRO A 126 5.93 -4.96 8.04
N GLY A 127 4.95 -5.73 8.50
CA GLY A 127 5.07 -7.14 8.86
C GLY A 127 5.02 -8.12 7.68
N PHE A 128 4.95 -7.58 6.44
CA PHE A 128 4.95 -8.35 5.20
C PHE A 128 3.68 -9.21 5.01
N PHE A 129 2.52 -8.63 5.30
CA PHE A 129 1.22 -9.16 4.92
C PHE A 129 0.65 -8.35 3.75
N LEU A 130 0.04 -9.02 2.77
CA LEU A 130 -0.76 -8.36 1.74
C LEU A 130 -2.21 -8.32 2.22
N THR A 131 -2.77 -7.11 2.33
CA THR A 131 -4.18 -6.92 2.69
C THR A 131 -4.95 -6.33 1.51
N ALA A 132 -6.11 -6.90 1.21
CA ALA A 132 -7.11 -6.38 0.28
C ALA A 132 -8.30 -5.80 1.07
N LEU A 133 -8.70 -4.59 0.74
CA LEU A 133 -9.79 -3.86 1.39
C LEU A 133 -10.84 -3.43 0.37
N ASP A 134 -12.10 -3.53 0.75
CA ASP A 134 -13.18 -2.85 0.04
C ASP A 134 -12.97 -1.33 0.13
N ALA A 135 -12.88 -0.64 -1.01
CA ALA A 135 -12.49 0.77 -1.04
C ALA A 135 -13.54 1.70 -0.38
N GLU A 136 -14.81 1.30 -0.40
CA GLU A 136 -15.88 2.09 0.20
C GLU A 136 -15.88 2.02 1.72
N THR A 137 -15.66 0.83 2.28
CA THR A 137 -15.85 0.56 3.71
C THR A 137 -14.55 0.44 4.50
N GLY A 138 -13.43 0.19 3.83
CA GLY A 138 -12.14 -0.11 4.48
C GLY A 138 -12.09 -1.48 5.16
N ARG A 139 -13.09 -2.34 4.91
CA ARG A 139 -13.15 -3.68 5.50
C ARG A 139 -12.30 -4.66 4.69
N PRO A 140 -11.66 -5.64 5.35
CA PRO A 140 -10.99 -6.74 4.66
C PRO A 140 -11.92 -7.42 3.65
N LEU A 141 -11.42 -7.63 2.44
CA LEU A 141 -12.20 -8.12 1.32
C LEU A 141 -12.62 -9.59 1.54
N GLU A 142 -13.91 -9.85 1.53
CA GLU A 142 -14.46 -11.20 1.63
C GLU A 142 -14.07 -12.05 0.41
N GLY A 143 -13.58 -13.27 0.67
CA GLY A 143 -13.21 -14.23 -0.37
C GLY A 143 -11.77 -14.09 -0.89
N PHE A 144 -11.01 -13.10 -0.42
CA PHE A 144 -9.59 -12.95 -0.71
C PHE A 144 -8.74 -13.46 0.46
N GLY A 145 -7.61 -14.12 0.17
CA GLY A 145 -6.68 -14.57 1.20
C GLY A 145 -7.25 -15.63 2.14
N GLU A 146 -6.71 -15.70 3.37
CA GLU A 146 -7.09 -16.69 4.38
C GLU A 146 -6.87 -16.16 5.82
N PRO A 147 -7.45 -16.80 6.85
CA PRO A 147 -7.18 -16.45 8.23
C PRO A 147 -5.69 -16.56 8.58
N VAL A 148 -5.13 -15.48 9.14
CA VAL A 148 -3.77 -15.49 9.72
C VAL A 148 -3.87 -15.97 11.17
N PRO A 149 -3.06 -16.95 11.62
CA PRO A 149 -3.15 -17.54 12.96
C PRO A 149 -2.52 -16.64 14.04
N ILE A 150 -2.95 -15.37 14.08
CA ILE A 150 -2.54 -14.34 15.04
C ILE A 150 -3.80 -13.61 15.49
N ASP A 151 -3.97 -13.47 16.80
CA ASP A 151 -5.13 -12.81 17.38
C ASP A 151 -5.33 -11.39 16.81
N GLY A 152 -6.58 -11.10 16.43
CA GLY A 152 -6.99 -9.80 15.92
C GLY A 152 -6.93 -9.66 14.40
N PHE A 153 -6.29 -10.59 13.67
CA PHE A 153 -6.38 -10.60 12.21
C PHE A 153 -7.81 -10.97 11.77
N PRO A 154 -8.29 -10.44 10.63
CA PRO A 154 -9.58 -10.82 10.09
C PRO A 154 -9.58 -12.24 9.54
N GLU A 155 -10.78 -12.82 9.39
CA GLU A 155 -10.99 -14.15 8.81
C GLU A 155 -10.74 -14.21 7.28
N THR A 156 -10.57 -13.06 6.64
CA THR A 156 -10.46 -12.89 5.18
C THR A 156 -9.73 -11.58 4.88
N GLY A 157 -9.33 -11.40 3.63
CA GLY A 157 -8.75 -10.17 3.10
C GLY A 157 -7.24 -10.06 3.30
N VAL A 158 -6.57 -11.10 3.82
CA VAL A 158 -5.14 -11.06 4.15
C VAL A 158 -4.41 -12.29 3.63
N VAL A 159 -3.20 -12.08 3.11
CA VAL A 159 -2.25 -13.12 2.75
C VAL A 159 -0.97 -12.92 3.56
N ASP A 160 -0.52 -13.96 4.26
CA ASP A 160 0.81 -14.00 4.86
C ASP A 160 1.86 -14.33 3.79
N LEU A 161 2.55 -13.30 3.30
CA LEU A 161 3.50 -13.42 2.21
C LEU A 161 4.72 -14.29 2.57
N LEU A 162 5.05 -14.47 3.87
CA LEU A 162 6.17 -15.32 4.26
C LEU A 162 5.91 -16.80 3.99
N LYS A 163 4.64 -17.21 3.97
CA LYS A 163 4.21 -18.59 3.70
C LYS A 163 4.74 -19.11 2.36
N ASP A 164 4.85 -18.22 1.37
CA ASP A 164 5.17 -18.56 0.00
C ASP A 164 6.67 -18.39 -0.34
N LEU A 165 7.50 -18.00 0.63
CA LEU A 165 8.96 -17.84 0.45
C LEU A 165 9.77 -19.12 0.70
N GLY A 166 9.15 -20.20 1.15
CA GLY A 166 9.82 -21.49 1.36
C GLY A 166 10.85 -21.49 2.51
N HIS A 167 10.69 -20.62 3.50
CA HIS A 167 11.53 -20.57 4.70
C HIS A 167 10.75 -20.95 5.96
N PRO A 168 11.37 -21.62 6.94
CA PRO A 168 10.79 -21.74 8.27
C PRO A 168 10.54 -20.35 8.87
N TYR A 169 9.33 -20.11 9.33
CA TYR A 169 8.93 -18.86 9.95
C TYR A 169 7.91 -19.12 11.06
N ASP A 170 7.82 -18.18 11.99
CA ASP A 170 6.73 -18.11 12.96
C ASP A 170 5.69 -17.08 12.49
N PRO A 171 4.37 -17.35 12.57
CA PRO A 171 3.35 -16.39 12.19
C PRO A 171 3.52 -15.01 12.86
N TYR A 172 3.85 -14.96 14.15
CA TYR A 172 3.96 -13.71 14.90
C TYR A 172 5.35 -13.07 14.79
N GLU A 173 6.42 -13.87 14.87
CA GLU A 173 7.81 -13.39 14.91
C GLU A 173 8.49 -13.31 13.52
N GLY A 174 7.95 -14.01 12.51
CA GLY A 174 8.50 -14.03 11.15
C GLY A 174 9.64 -15.02 10.93
N ILE A 175 10.45 -14.77 9.90
CA ILE A 175 11.67 -15.55 9.61
C ILE A 175 12.76 -15.15 10.62
N PRO A 176 13.52 -16.11 11.21
CA PRO A 176 14.63 -15.78 12.10
C PRO A 176 15.57 -14.75 11.47
N LEU A 177 15.85 -13.67 12.21
CA LEU A 177 16.62 -12.55 11.68
C LEU A 177 18.04 -12.96 11.30
N GLU A 178 18.59 -14.09 11.77
CA GLU A 178 19.87 -14.66 11.35
C GLU A 178 19.83 -15.22 9.92
N ARG A 179 18.66 -15.66 9.44
CA ARG A 179 18.47 -16.12 8.05
C ARG A 179 18.40 -14.94 7.08
N GLY A 180 17.81 -13.84 7.51
CA GLY A 180 17.65 -12.64 6.71
C GLY A 180 16.44 -11.81 7.12
N TYR A 181 16.24 -10.72 6.38
CA TYR A 181 15.23 -9.72 6.62
C TYR A 181 14.51 -9.43 5.30
N ILE A 182 13.17 -9.43 5.33
CA ILE A 182 12.32 -9.10 4.19
C ILE A 182 11.08 -8.31 4.65
N THR A 183 10.68 -7.31 3.86
CA THR A 183 9.49 -6.47 4.08
C THR A 183 9.09 -5.79 2.76
N ALA A 184 8.17 -4.82 2.77
CA ALA A 184 7.92 -3.92 1.65
C ALA A 184 7.70 -2.46 2.10
N SER A 185 8.00 -1.54 1.19
CA SER A 185 7.69 -0.10 1.32
C SER A 185 6.78 0.41 0.20
N SER A 186 6.89 -0.19 -0.99
CA SER A 186 6.02 0.09 -2.14
C SER A 186 4.71 -0.69 -2.02
N PRO A 187 3.58 -0.12 -2.48
CA PRO A 187 2.36 -0.91 -2.70
C PRO A 187 2.57 -1.98 -3.79
N PRO A 188 1.71 -2.99 -3.87
CA PRO A 188 1.67 -3.90 -5.00
C PRO A 188 1.16 -3.19 -6.25
N ILE A 189 1.32 -3.82 -7.41
CA ILE A 189 0.68 -3.40 -8.66
C ILE A 189 -0.21 -4.53 -9.17
N VAL A 190 -1.39 -4.18 -9.66
CA VAL A 190 -2.29 -5.15 -10.31
C VAL A 190 -2.11 -5.05 -11.82
N VAL A 191 -1.78 -6.17 -12.45
CA VAL A 191 -1.58 -6.28 -13.90
C VAL A 191 -2.50 -7.38 -14.41
N ASN A 192 -3.53 -6.98 -15.17
CA ASN A 192 -4.67 -7.84 -15.48
C ASN A 192 -5.28 -8.37 -14.17
N ASP A 193 -5.34 -9.69 -14.00
CA ASP A 193 -5.94 -10.35 -12.83
C ASP A 193 -4.88 -10.81 -11.83
N THR A 194 -3.66 -10.24 -11.87
CA THR A 194 -2.54 -10.63 -11.01
C THR A 194 -2.02 -9.45 -10.18
N ILE A 195 -2.05 -9.60 -8.87
CA ILE A 195 -1.38 -8.72 -7.89
C ILE A 195 0.10 -9.12 -7.85
N VAL A 196 0.98 -8.21 -8.27
CA VAL A 196 2.42 -8.39 -8.22
C VAL A 196 2.98 -7.70 -6.98
N VAL A 197 3.60 -8.49 -6.12
CA VAL A 197 4.14 -8.08 -4.82
C VAL A 197 5.66 -8.08 -4.87
N GLY A 198 6.24 -6.89 -4.71
CA GLY A 198 7.68 -6.72 -4.52
C GLY A 198 8.09 -6.87 -3.06
N ASN A 199 9.40 -6.80 -2.82
CA ASN A 199 9.97 -6.88 -1.49
C ASN A 199 11.08 -5.83 -1.29
N SER A 200 11.64 -5.81 -0.09
CA SER A 200 12.70 -4.92 0.36
C SER A 200 13.49 -5.63 1.46
N ALA A 201 14.81 -5.63 1.31
CA ALA A 201 15.74 -6.14 2.30
C ALA A 201 16.19 -5.03 3.29
N GLU A 202 17.10 -5.42 4.19
CA GLU A 202 17.84 -4.53 5.08
C GLU A 202 18.45 -3.34 4.31
N GLN A 203 18.58 -2.18 4.96
CA GLN A 203 19.06 -0.96 4.32
C GLN A 203 20.48 -1.11 3.80
N GLY A 204 20.72 -0.78 2.53
CA GLY A 204 21.97 -1.07 1.82
C GLY A 204 23.26 -0.51 2.45
N TYR A 205 23.16 0.49 3.34
CA TYR A 205 24.32 1.12 4.00
C TYR A 205 24.76 0.41 5.29
N HIS A 206 23.96 -0.51 5.82
CA HIS A 206 24.18 -1.18 7.10
C HIS A 206 23.89 -2.68 7.01
N GLN A 207 24.46 -3.36 6.01
CA GLN A 207 24.28 -4.80 5.88
C GLN A 207 24.98 -5.54 7.02
N SER A 208 24.19 -6.31 7.77
CA SER A 208 24.68 -7.15 8.87
C SER A 208 25.31 -8.47 8.40
N ARG A 209 25.20 -8.78 7.11
CA ARG A 209 25.50 -10.11 6.53
C ARG A 209 25.78 -10.07 5.03
N ILE A 210 26.29 -11.20 4.52
CA ILE A 210 26.56 -11.42 3.09
C ILE A 210 25.34 -12.01 2.35
N GLU A 211 24.58 -12.90 3.01
CA GLU A 211 23.42 -13.58 2.43
C GLU A 211 22.12 -13.16 3.11
N ASN A 212 21.02 -13.13 2.36
CA ASN A 212 19.70 -12.74 2.87
C ASN A 212 18.61 -13.71 2.36
N VAL A 213 17.36 -13.52 2.78
CA VAL A 213 16.19 -14.12 2.14
C VAL A 213 16.18 -13.65 0.67
N PRO A 214 16.04 -14.56 -0.31
CA PRO A 214 15.94 -14.18 -1.72
C PRO A 214 14.81 -13.17 -1.95
N GLY A 215 15.07 -12.19 -2.80
CA GLY A 215 14.09 -11.16 -3.14
C GLY A 215 13.05 -11.64 -4.15
N ASP A 216 12.35 -12.73 -3.84
CA ASP A 216 11.32 -13.29 -4.73
C ASP A 216 10.16 -12.32 -4.93
N ILE A 217 9.70 -12.22 -6.19
CA ILE A 217 8.51 -11.47 -6.56
C ILE A 217 7.33 -12.43 -6.50
N LEU A 218 6.33 -12.09 -5.69
CA LEU A 218 5.15 -12.92 -5.47
C LEU A 218 4.01 -12.46 -6.38
N GLY A 219 3.17 -13.39 -6.80
CA GLY A 219 2.00 -13.15 -7.63
C GLY A 219 0.77 -13.81 -7.01
N TYR A 220 -0.32 -13.06 -6.90
CA TYR A 220 -1.61 -13.53 -6.37
C TYR A 220 -2.74 -13.14 -7.32
N ASP A 221 -3.82 -13.91 -7.32
CA ASP A 221 -5.03 -13.54 -8.07
C ASP A 221 -5.67 -12.28 -7.45
N ALA A 222 -6.11 -11.36 -8.29
CA ALA A 222 -6.79 -10.13 -7.88
C ALA A 222 -8.26 -10.37 -7.50
#